data_AF-A0A2G6J9D6-F1
#
_entry.id   AF-A0A2G6J9D6-F1
#
_cell.length_a   1.000
_cell.length_b   1.000
_cell.length_c   1.000
_cell.angle_alpha   90.00
_cell.angle_beta   90.00
_cell.angle_gamma   90.00
#
_symmetry.space_group_name_H-M   'P 1'
#
loop_
_entity.id
_entity.type
_entity.pdbx_description
1 polymer ?
#
loop_
_entity_poly.entity_id
_entity_poly.type
_entity_poly.pdbx_seq_one_letter_code
_entity_poly.pdbx_strand_id
1 'polypeptide(L)'
;MGKDSHGVVTAANAARLGVRGLGVDVRAALEQVRCAWEPVPPTLLGLAVAGVAAWGLWSFAEETADHIVYGLGAVALALVAVAVAVVSLAAFAVWLSLRRVQAQVPATLMVEIETTTSFRCPSLRYWPLVQVLVDWIDPAEMAVVTEADGGGLIERVTPRGRGSYEHVVRRFTVRDIFGFASISFRRTWAHQVRVVPAVGRADTTLAVRRATSEGWSHPSGKPVGELVEMRRYTYGDPMRLVVWKTFARDRNLMVREPERAIAPRPAMVGFFVAAEGDEPSACTARLFLEQGLLGQDFVFAADGAPRPTSNAAEALEQVIRSRAHRDAQGAGLAGLARAVDRSRLDSLVIFAPGVDGPWVDAVLAVRRRLPLPPMVVLTVDGRLATEPRTRLQRWLWERDEGTHPTLRDLPSIYDRLEAAQVDLRVIHRPSGRRLGAAEVDALRGA
;
A
#
# COMPACT_ATOMS: atom_id res chain seq x y z
N MET A 1 5.74 -64.65 13.24
CA MET A 1 6.36 -65.30 14.42
C MET A 1 7.78 -64.76 14.49
N GLY A 2 8.03 -63.69 15.25
CA GLY A 2 8.35 -63.75 16.69
C GLY A 2 9.87 -63.94 16.84
N LYS A 3 10.65 -63.19 17.61
CA LYS A 3 10.33 -62.39 18.79
C LYS A 3 11.59 -61.58 19.18
N ASP A 4 11.39 -60.30 19.46
CA ASP A 4 12.01 -59.42 20.47
C ASP A 4 13.50 -59.56 20.83
N SER A 5 14.29 -58.58 20.40
CA SER A 5 15.57 -58.17 21.00
C SER A 5 15.35 -56.93 21.88
N HIS A 6 15.34 -57.12 23.20
CA HIS A 6 15.42 -56.02 24.17
C HIS A 6 16.85 -55.47 24.23
N GLY A 7 17.06 -54.30 23.62
CA GLY A 7 18.25 -53.48 23.82
C GLY A 7 18.08 -52.57 25.04
N VAL A 8 18.97 -52.74 26.01
CA VAL A 8 19.19 -51.82 27.13
C VAL A 8 19.78 -50.53 26.55
N VAL A 9 18.98 -49.46 26.52
CA VAL A 9 19.44 -48.10 26.19
C VAL A 9 19.71 -47.37 27.49
N THR A 10 20.98 -47.03 27.62
CA THR A 10 21.65 -46.29 28.68
C THR A 10 20.98 -44.94 28.95
N ALA A 11 20.88 -44.62 30.23
CA ALA A 11 20.32 -43.38 30.78
C ALA A 11 21.08 -42.13 30.29
N ALA A 12 20.58 -41.49 29.23
CA ALA A 12 21.00 -40.15 28.82
C ALA A 12 19.98 -39.54 27.82
N ASN A 13 18.71 -39.33 28.20
CA ASN A 13 17.78 -38.43 27.49
C ASN A 13 16.42 -38.23 28.19
N ALA A 14 16.42 -38.00 29.51
CA ALA A 14 15.19 -37.70 30.26
C ALA A 14 15.09 -36.24 30.73
N ALA A 15 15.83 -35.30 30.12
CA ALA A 15 15.87 -33.90 30.54
C ALA A 15 15.62 -32.89 29.38
N ARG A 16 14.80 -33.26 28.38
CA ARG A 16 14.43 -32.36 27.26
C ARG A 16 12.95 -32.35 26.89
N LEU A 17 12.07 -32.73 27.81
CA LEU A 17 10.62 -32.58 27.62
C LEU A 17 10.02 -31.95 28.87
N GLY A 18 9.43 -30.77 28.71
CA GLY A 18 8.39 -30.29 29.63
C GLY A 18 8.77 -29.16 30.59
N VAL A 19 9.31 -28.04 30.10
CA VAL A 19 9.05 -26.72 30.73
C VAL A 19 8.64 -25.75 29.62
N ARG A 20 7.45 -25.99 29.06
CA ARG A 20 6.64 -24.99 28.35
C ARG A 20 5.40 -24.77 29.22
N GLY A 21 5.38 -23.68 29.97
CA GLY A 21 4.22 -23.30 30.77
C GLY A 21 4.57 -22.14 31.69
N LEU A 22 3.79 -21.06 31.58
CA LEU A 22 3.86 -19.82 32.37
C LEU A 22 4.95 -18.79 31.99
N GLY A 23 5.18 -18.61 30.69
CA GLY A 23 5.49 -17.28 30.18
C GLY A 23 4.19 -16.59 29.81
N VAL A 24 3.46 -16.03 30.78
CA VAL A 24 2.38 -15.09 30.44
C VAL A 24 3.06 -13.94 29.72
N ASP A 25 2.79 -13.81 28.43
CA ASP A 25 3.29 -12.70 27.63
C ASP A 25 2.71 -11.43 28.25
N VAL A 26 3.50 -10.75 29.09
CA VAL A 26 3.03 -9.65 29.95
C VAL A 26 2.35 -8.57 29.10
N ARG A 27 2.76 -8.43 27.84
CA ARG A 27 2.12 -7.54 26.86
C ARG A 27 0.70 -8.01 26.48
N ALA A 28 0.52 -9.29 26.19
CA ALA A 28 -0.81 -9.84 25.86
C ALA A 28 -1.76 -9.78 27.08
N ALA A 29 -1.25 -10.02 28.29
CA ALA A 29 -2.02 -9.86 29.52
C ALA A 29 -2.37 -8.40 29.81
N LEU A 30 -1.42 -7.47 29.62
CA LEU A 30 -1.67 -6.03 29.74
C LEU A 30 -2.66 -5.53 28.68
N GLU A 31 -2.62 -6.05 27.46
CA GLU A 31 -3.58 -5.73 26.40
C GLU A 31 -4.99 -6.27 26.68
N GLN A 32 -5.09 -7.48 27.25
CA GLN A 32 -6.37 -8.03 27.71
C GLN A 32 -6.95 -7.24 28.87
N VAL A 33 -6.14 -6.88 29.87
CA VAL A 33 -6.57 -6.02 30.98
C VAL A 33 -6.97 -4.64 30.45
N ARG A 34 -6.21 -4.08 29.51
CA ARG A 34 -6.56 -2.79 28.87
C ARG A 34 -7.88 -2.88 28.13
N CYS A 35 -8.13 -3.93 27.34
CA CYS A 35 -9.41 -4.15 26.66
C CYS A 35 -10.58 -4.32 27.63
N ALA A 36 -10.36 -5.00 28.76
CA ALA A 36 -11.37 -5.17 29.81
C ALA A 36 -11.66 -3.87 30.58
N TRP A 37 -10.69 -2.94 30.62
CA TRP A 37 -10.82 -1.61 31.23
C TRP A 37 -11.25 -0.49 30.28
N GLU A 38 -11.29 -0.71 28.96
CA GLU A 38 -11.85 0.27 27.99
C GLU A 38 -13.26 0.79 28.37
N PRO A 39 -14.20 -0.01 28.91
CA PRO A 39 -15.52 0.47 29.31
C PRO A 39 -15.60 1.02 30.74
N VAL A 40 -14.53 0.93 31.54
CA VAL A 40 -14.54 1.33 32.95
C VAL A 40 -14.09 2.79 33.06
N PRO A 41 -14.92 3.70 33.63
CA PRO A 41 -14.61 5.12 33.62
C PRO A 41 -13.31 5.53 34.31
N PRO A 42 -13.00 5.13 35.56
CA PRO A 42 -11.80 5.63 36.23
C PRO A 42 -10.51 5.10 35.57
N THR A 43 -9.58 6.01 35.29
CA THR A 43 -8.23 5.64 34.83
C THR A 43 -7.39 5.13 36.00
N LEU A 44 -6.23 4.53 35.70
CA LEU A 44 -5.22 4.19 36.72
C LEU A 44 -4.85 5.39 37.60
N LEU A 45 -4.74 6.58 37.01
CA LEU A 45 -4.41 7.80 37.73
C LEU A 45 -5.57 8.22 38.65
N GLY A 46 -6.81 8.16 38.17
CA GLY A 46 -7.99 8.39 39.00
C GLY A 46 -8.09 7.43 40.17
N LEU A 47 -7.81 6.13 39.95
CA LEU A 47 -7.78 5.12 41.01
C LEU A 47 -6.65 5.35 42.01
N ALA A 48 -5.46 5.74 41.57
CA ALA A 48 -4.34 6.04 42.45
C ALA A 48 -4.64 7.27 43.33
N VAL A 49 -5.16 8.34 42.74
CA VAL A 49 -5.55 9.55 43.48
C VAL A 49 -6.68 9.24 44.46
N ALA A 50 -7.70 8.50 44.04
CA ALA A 50 -8.77 8.07 44.93
C ALA A 50 -8.26 7.16 46.05
N GLY A 51 -7.33 6.25 45.75
CA GLY A 51 -6.73 5.35 46.72
C GLY A 51 -5.89 6.07 47.77
N VAL A 52 -5.04 7.02 47.35
CA VAL A 52 -4.24 7.86 48.27
C VAL A 52 -5.16 8.76 49.10
N ALA A 53 -6.18 9.36 48.49
CA ALA A 53 -7.14 10.20 49.21
C ALA A 53 -7.96 9.40 50.23
N ALA A 54 -8.44 8.20 49.85
CA ALA A 54 -9.16 7.29 50.75
C ALA A 54 -8.26 6.77 51.87
N TRP A 55 -6.99 6.43 51.57
CA TRP A 55 -6.02 6.02 52.57
C TRP A 55 -5.69 7.15 53.54
N GLY A 56 -5.47 8.37 53.05
CA GLY A 56 -5.22 9.54 53.88
C GLY A 56 -6.40 9.87 54.80
N LEU A 57 -7.64 9.73 54.30
CA LEU A 57 -8.84 9.86 55.11
C LEU A 57 -8.94 8.77 56.18
N TRP A 58 -8.69 7.51 55.82
CA TRP A 58 -8.85 6.40 56.75
C TRP A 58 -7.76 6.36 57.83
N SER A 59 -6.51 6.67 57.48
CA SER A 59 -5.38 6.58 58.41
C SER A 59 -5.18 7.82 59.27
N PHE A 60 -5.33 9.04 58.72
CA PHE A 60 -4.99 10.27 59.43
C PHE A 60 -6.19 11.04 59.99
N ALA A 61 -7.40 10.87 59.42
CA ALA A 61 -8.54 11.66 59.86
C ALA A 61 -9.12 11.18 61.20
N GLU A 62 -9.10 9.87 61.48
CA GLU A 62 -9.62 9.31 62.75
C GLU A 62 -8.62 9.43 63.90
N GLU A 63 -7.31 9.32 63.66
CA GLU A 63 -6.32 9.30 64.74
C GLU A 63 -5.82 10.69 65.15
N THR A 64 -5.73 11.64 64.20
CA THR A 64 -5.08 12.95 64.44
C THR A 64 -6.00 14.16 64.38
N ALA A 65 -7.28 13.99 63.99
CA ALA A 65 -8.25 15.09 63.81
C ALA A 65 -7.69 16.28 62.99
N ASP A 66 -6.80 16.00 62.03
CA ASP A 66 -6.26 17.02 61.14
C ASP A 66 -7.31 17.37 60.07
N HIS A 67 -7.96 18.52 60.27
CA HIS A 67 -9.03 19.01 59.40
C HIS A 67 -8.53 19.36 58.01
N ILE A 68 -7.23 19.62 57.84
CA ILE A 68 -6.63 19.96 56.54
C ILE A 68 -6.53 18.71 55.68
N VAL A 69 -6.00 17.61 56.22
CA VAL A 69 -5.88 16.33 55.50
C VAL A 69 -7.26 15.79 55.15
N TYR A 70 -8.22 15.91 56.07
CA TYR A 70 -9.60 15.54 55.82
C TYR A 70 -10.23 16.35 54.67
N GLY A 71 -10.10 17.67 54.71
CA GLY A 71 -10.62 18.55 53.65
C GLY A 71 -10.01 18.24 52.29
N LEU A 72 -8.68 18.05 52.23
CA LEU A 72 -7.98 17.76 50.99
C LEU A 72 -8.36 16.39 50.41
N GLY A 73 -8.42 15.35 51.25
CA GLY A 73 -8.82 14.00 50.82
C GLY A 73 -10.27 13.95 50.33
N ALA A 74 -11.19 14.61 51.03
CA ALA A 74 -12.59 14.70 50.62
C ALA A 74 -12.75 15.44 49.28
N VAL A 75 -12.02 16.56 49.08
CA VAL A 75 -12.04 17.31 47.81
C VAL A 75 -11.45 16.47 46.66
N ALA A 76 -10.35 15.75 46.89
CA ALA A 76 -9.76 14.89 45.87
C ALA A 76 -10.70 13.75 45.45
N LEU A 77 -11.34 13.08 46.40
CA LEU A 77 -12.36 12.06 46.12
C LEU A 77 -13.57 12.64 45.39
N ALA A 78 -14.07 13.79 45.84
CA ALA A 78 -15.18 14.48 45.19
C ALA A 78 -14.84 14.84 43.74
N LEU A 79 -13.63 15.33 43.48
CA LEU A 79 -13.18 15.68 42.13
C LEU A 79 -13.12 14.44 41.22
N VAL A 80 -12.58 13.32 41.69
CA VAL A 80 -12.56 12.05 40.92
C VAL A 80 -13.98 11.54 40.68
N ALA A 81 -14.85 11.58 41.70
CA ALA A 81 -16.24 11.15 41.57
C ALA A 81 -17.02 11.99 40.55
N VAL A 82 -16.84 13.32 40.58
CA VAL A 82 -17.44 14.24 39.61
C VAL A 82 -16.87 13.97 38.20
N ALA A 83 -15.56 13.77 38.06
CA ALA A 83 -14.95 13.45 36.77
C ALA A 83 -15.52 12.15 36.18
N VAL A 84 -15.65 11.08 37.00
CA VAL A 84 -16.26 9.81 36.61
C VAL A 84 -17.72 10.00 36.19
N ALA A 85 -18.52 10.74 36.96
CA ALA A 85 -19.93 10.99 36.65
C ALA A 85 -20.10 11.78 35.35
N VAL A 86 -19.32 12.85 35.18
CA VAL A 86 -19.36 13.72 33.99
C VAL A 86 -18.92 12.95 32.74
N VAL A 87 -17.82 12.19 32.81
CA VAL A 87 -17.34 11.37 31.68
C VAL A 87 -18.34 10.26 31.34
N SER A 88 -18.95 9.62 32.34
CA SER A 88 -19.97 8.59 32.11
C SER A 88 -21.21 9.15 31.42
N LEU A 89 -21.71 10.31 31.87
CA LEU A 89 -22.87 10.96 31.28
C LEU A 89 -22.55 11.48 29.86
N ALA A 90 -21.37 12.05 29.66
CA ALA A 90 -20.88 12.48 28.35
C ALA A 90 -20.76 11.29 27.38
N ALA A 91 -20.14 10.19 27.80
CA ALA A 91 -20.01 8.98 26.99
C ALA A 91 -21.38 8.40 26.62
N PHE A 92 -22.33 8.38 27.56
CA PHE A 92 -23.69 7.95 27.30
C PHE A 92 -24.41 8.86 26.30
N ALA A 93 -24.24 10.18 26.41
CA ALA A 93 -24.81 11.15 25.46
C ALA A 93 -24.21 10.98 24.05
N VAL A 94 -22.88 10.83 23.92
CA VAL A 94 -22.22 10.54 22.64
C VAL A 94 -22.77 9.22 22.07
N TRP A 95 -22.82 8.16 22.88
CA TRP A 95 -23.32 6.86 22.44
C TRP A 95 -24.77 6.92 21.94
N LEU A 96 -25.65 7.63 22.66
CA LEU A 96 -27.05 7.81 22.27
C LEU A 96 -27.15 8.59 20.95
N SER A 97 -26.34 9.63 20.77
CA SER A 97 -26.29 10.42 19.53
C SER A 97 -25.86 9.58 18.34
N LEU A 98 -24.90 8.67 18.53
CA LEU A 98 -24.34 7.83 17.47
C LEU A 98 -25.27 6.68 17.06
N ARG A 99 -26.31 6.37 17.84
CA ARG A 99 -27.26 5.29 17.50
C ARG A 99 -28.00 5.53 16.18
N ARG A 100 -28.25 6.80 15.83
CA ARG A 100 -29.00 7.20 14.64
C ARG A 100 -28.13 7.73 13.50
N VAL A 101 -26.82 7.87 13.73
CA VAL A 101 -25.87 8.43 12.77
C VAL A 101 -25.34 7.33 11.85
N GLN A 102 -25.31 7.60 10.55
CA GLN A 102 -24.70 6.72 9.55
C GLN A 102 -23.18 6.94 9.48
N ALA A 103 -22.45 6.07 8.79
CA ALA A 103 -21.00 6.17 8.68
C ALA A 103 -20.55 7.52 8.08
N GLN A 104 -21.31 8.10 7.13
CA GLN A 104 -21.06 9.41 6.50
C GLN A 104 -19.64 9.54 5.92
N VAL A 105 -19.14 8.44 5.34
CA VAL A 105 -17.86 8.37 4.63
C VAL A 105 -18.13 8.36 3.13
N PRO A 106 -17.28 9.00 2.30
CA PRO A 106 -17.30 8.76 0.86
C PRO A 106 -17.03 7.28 0.54
N ALA A 107 -17.79 6.70 -0.39
CA ALA A 107 -17.61 5.31 -0.82
C ALA A 107 -16.23 5.05 -1.46
N THR A 108 -15.57 6.09 -1.96
CA THR A 108 -14.23 6.01 -2.54
C THR A 108 -13.32 7.07 -1.92
N LEU A 109 -12.18 6.62 -1.41
CA LEU A 109 -11.09 7.43 -0.87
C LEU A 109 -9.82 7.17 -1.68
N MET A 110 -8.88 8.11 -1.65
CA MET A 110 -7.60 7.98 -2.34
C MET A 110 -6.46 7.92 -1.34
N VAL A 111 -5.47 7.05 -1.59
CA VAL A 111 -4.27 6.96 -0.76
C VAL A 111 -3.56 8.32 -0.70
N GLU A 112 -3.13 8.71 0.50
CA GLU A 112 -2.38 9.93 0.84
C GLU A 112 -3.08 11.25 0.49
N ILE A 113 -4.36 11.23 0.12
CA ILE A 113 -5.15 12.44 -0.11
C ILE A 113 -6.07 12.63 1.09
N GLU A 114 -5.86 13.73 1.80
CA GLU A 114 -6.71 14.15 2.92
C GLU A 114 -8.11 14.45 2.41
N THR A 115 -9.11 13.78 2.98
CA THR A 115 -10.51 13.93 2.61
C THR A 115 -11.33 14.22 3.86
N THR A 116 -12.07 15.32 3.85
CA THR A 116 -13.04 15.64 4.90
C THR A 116 -14.25 14.74 4.75
N THR A 117 -14.59 13.99 5.79
CA THR A 117 -15.83 13.19 5.78
C THR A 117 -17.02 14.07 6.14
N SER A 118 -18.24 13.61 5.83
CA SER A 118 -19.46 14.28 6.28
C SER A 118 -19.90 13.83 7.68
N PHE A 119 -19.09 12.99 8.34
CA PHE A 119 -19.36 12.51 9.69
C PHE A 119 -19.29 13.65 10.71
N ARG A 120 -20.35 13.79 11.50
CA ARG A 120 -20.43 14.76 12.59
C ARG A 120 -20.73 14.06 13.91
N CYS A 121 -19.85 14.25 14.90
CA CYS A 121 -20.12 13.84 16.28
C CYS A 121 -20.15 15.07 17.21
N PRO A 122 -20.87 15.03 18.34
CA PRO A 122 -20.90 16.15 19.27
C PRO A 122 -19.50 16.39 19.84
N SER A 123 -19.01 17.62 19.77
CA SER A 123 -17.70 17.99 20.34
C SER A 123 -17.74 18.11 21.86
N LEU A 124 -18.94 18.22 22.43
CA LEU A 124 -19.20 18.49 23.84
C LEU A 124 -18.40 19.68 24.38
N ARG A 125 -18.11 20.68 23.53
CA ARG A 125 -17.29 21.86 23.87
C ARG A 125 -17.81 22.64 25.09
N TYR A 126 -19.11 22.58 25.37
CA TYR A 126 -19.73 23.26 26.52
C TYR A 126 -19.75 22.41 27.80
N TRP A 127 -19.33 21.14 27.73
CA TRP A 127 -19.22 20.30 28.91
C TRP A 127 -17.89 20.58 29.60
N PRO A 128 -17.89 20.91 30.90
CA PRO A 128 -16.66 21.26 31.59
C PRO A 128 -15.74 20.04 31.60
N LEU A 129 -14.46 20.29 31.26
CA LEU A 129 -13.38 19.34 31.48
C LEU A 129 -13.49 18.02 30.70
N VAL A 130 -14.27 17.93 29.61
CA VAL A 130 -14.39 16.72 28.79
C VAL A 130 -13.82 16.94 27.39
N GLN A 131 -13.14 15.92 26.86
CA GLN A 131 -12.67 15.85 25.48
C GLN A 131 -13.17 14.57 24.83
N VAL A 132 -13.63 14.67 23.58
CA VAL A 132 -14.01 13.54 22.73
C VAL A 132 -12.94 13.36 21.66
N LEU A 133 -12.37 12.17 21.59
CA LEU A 133 -11.40 11.75 20.58
C LEU A 133 -12.03 10.68 19.70
N VAL A 134 -11.75 10.74 18.40
CA VAL A 134 -12.26 9.78 17.42
C VAL A 134 -11.08 9.20 16.64
N ASP A 135 -10.92 7.88 16.72
CA ASP A 135 -9.91 7.13 15.99
C ASP A 135 -10.57 6.08 15.11
N TRP A 136 -9.92 5.70 14.01
CA TRP A 136 -10.35 4.59 13.17
C TRP A 136 -9.56 3.33 13.56
N ILE A 137 -10.30 2.24 13.81
CA ILE A 137 -9.71 0.92 14.08
C ILE A 137 -9.64 0.11 12.78
N ASP A 138 -10.70 0.16 12.00
CA ASP A 138 -10.79 -0.52 10.72
C ASP A 138 -11.46 0.41 9.69
N PRO A 139 -10.78 0.75 8.58
CA PRO A 139 -9.43 0.33 8.18
C PRO A 139 -8.31 0.84 9.10
N ALA A 140 -7.37 -0.05 9.46
CA ALA A 140 -6.32 0.25 10.46
C ALA A 140 -5.28 1.30 10.03
N GLU A 141 -5.10 1.49 8.72
CA GLU A 141 -4.10 2.41 8.16
C GLU A 141 -4.71 3.76 7.74
N MET A 142 -5.60 4.29 8.57
CA MET A 142 -6.23 5.60 8.38
C MET A 142 -5.64 6.60 9.37
N ALA A 143 -5.01 7.66 8.87
CA ALA A 143 -4.67 8.81 9.71
C ALA A 143 -5.91 9.69 9.84
N VAL A 144 -6.29 10.03 11.07
CA VAL A 144 -7.51 10.79 11.38
C VAL A 144 -7.12 12.06 12.10
N VAL A 145 -7.61 13.19 11.60
CA VAL A 145 -7.50 14.49 12.25
C VAL A 145 -8.91 14.99 12.51
N THR A 146 -9.25 15.20 13.78
CA THR A 146 -10.55 15.76 14.17
C THR A 146 -10.42 17.26 14.38
N GLU A 147 -11.26 18.03 13.69
CA GLU A 147 -11.36 19.48 13.86
C GLU A 147 -12.73 19.85 14.43
N ALA A 148 -12.77 20.86 15.30
CA ALA A 148 -14.02 21.39 15.82
C ALA A 148 -14.64 22.35 14.78
N ASP A 149 -15.84 22.02 14.30
CA ASP A 149 -16.64 22.89 13.43
C ASP A 149 -18.00 23.14 14.09
N GLY A 150 -18.17 24.37 14.61
CA GLY A 150 -19.33 24.74 15.42
C GLY A 150 -19.49 23.88 16.69
N GLY A 151 -20.70 23.35 16.90
CA GLY A 151 -21.03 22.45 18.02
C GLY A 151 -20.65 20.98 17.79
N GLY A 152 -19.98 20.65 16.68
CA GLY A 152 -19.59 19.28 16.31
C GLY A 152 -18.09 19.13 16.05
N LEU A 153 -17.65 17.89 15.93
CA LEU A 153 -16.35 17.52 15.38
C LEU A 153 -16.56 17.01 13.96
N ILE A 154 -15.70 17.46 13.06
CA ILE A 154 -15.54 16.94 11.71
C ILE A 154 -14.24 16.15 11.67
N GLU A 155 -14.27 14.96 11.07
CA GLU A 155 -13.08 14.15 10.84
C GLU A 155 -12.54 14.37 9.42
N ARG A 156 -11.23 14.58 9.32
CA ARG A 156 -10.45 14.47 8.08
C ARG A 156 -9.66 13.18 8.11
N VAL A 157 -9.77 12.41 7.04
CA VAL A 157 -9.15 11.09 6.93
C VAL A 157 -8.15 11.08 5.79
N THR A 158 -6.97 10.53 6.07
CA THR A 158 -5.91 10.30 5.08
C THR A 158 -5.56 8.82 5.09
N PRO A 159 -6.03 8.04 4.10
CA PRO A 159 -5.68 6.63 3.97
C PRO A 159 -4.20 6.48 3.64
N ARG A 160 -3.48 5.61 4.34
CA ARG A 160 -2.07 5.30 4.03
C ARG A 160 -1.92 4.14 3.05
N GLY A 161 -3.02 3.46 2.75
CA GLY A 161 -2.99 2.22 2.01
C GLY A 161 -4.25 1.95 1.24
N ARG A 162 -4.12 1.37 0.04
CA ARG A 162 -5.25 0.97 -0.80
C ARG A 162 -6.05 -0.17 -0.15
N GLY A 163 -7.18 -0.55 -0.72
CA GLY A 163 -7.93 -1.72 -0.27
C GLY A 163 -9.44 -1.57 -0.43
N SER A 164 -10.17 -2.66 -0.18
CA SER A 164 -11.63 -2.67 -0.18
C SER A 164 -12.10 -3.19 1.17
N TYR A 165 -12.99 -2.44 1.82
CA TYR A 165 -13.44 -2.71 3.18
C TYR A 165 -14.96 -2.66 3.21
N GLU A 166 -15.58 -3.65 3.86
CA GLU A 166 -17.05 -3.77 3.95
C GLU A 166 -17.65 -3.06 5.16
N HIS A 167 -16.81 -2.78 6.15
CA HIS A 167 -17.19 -2.18 7.40
C HIS A 167 -16.22 -1.07 7.78
N VAL A 168 -16.75 -0.14 8.57
CA VAL A 168 -15.98 0.95 9.18
C VAL A 168 -16.14 0.83 10.69
N VAL A 169 -15.03 0.76 11.41
CA VAL A 169 -15.01 0.68 12.87
C VAL A 169 -14.30 1.91 13.42
N ARG A 170 -15.04 2.75 14.14
CA ARG A 170 -14.48 3.88 14.87
C ARG A 170 -14.42 3.60 16.37
N ARG A 171 -13.37 4.07 17.01
CA ARG A 171 -13.24 4.18 18.47
C ARG A 171 -13.57 5.60 18.89
N PHE A 172 -14.47 5.74 19.84
CA PHE A 172 -14.75 6.99 20.51
C PHE A 172 -14.17 6.91 21.90
N THR A 173 -13.32 7.86 22.26
CA THR A 173 -12.74 7.97 23.60
C THR A 173 -13.19 9.28 24.21
N VAL A 174 -13.99 9.20 25.26
CA VAL A 174 -14.43 10.34 26.06
C VAL A 174 -13.59 10.37 27.32
N ARG A 175 -12.81 11.42 27.50
CA ARG A 175 -11.89 11.57 28.64
C ARG A 175 -12.05 12.92 29.30
N ASP A 176 -11.70 13.02 30.57
CA ASP A 176 -11.56 14.31 31.23
C ASP A 176 -10.19 14.96 30.93
N ILE A 177 -10.06 16.27 31.19
CA ILE A 177 -8.83 17.04 30.97
C ILE A 177 -7.73 16.68 31.98
N PHE A 178 -8.08 16.29 33.21
CA PHE A 178 -7.12 15.89 34.24
C PHE A 178 -6.65 14.44 34.09
N GLY A 179 -7.38 13.63 33.33
CA GLY A 179 -7.09 12.23 33.08
C GLY A 179 -7.49 11.29 34.22
N PHE A 180 -8.43 11.69 35.09
CA PHE A 180 -8.99 10.84 36.15
C PHE A 180 -9.99 9.78 35.63
N ALA A 181 -10.69 10.09 34.54
CA ALA A 181 -11.73 9.25 33.95
C ALA A 181 -11.67 9.25 32.41
N SER A 182 -11.76 8.06 31.81
CA SER A 182 -11.81 7.85 30.38
C SER A 182 -12.68 6.64 30.06
N ILE A 183 -13.61 6.78 29.12
CA ILE A 183 -14.41 5.68 28.57
C ILE A 183 -14.16 5.60 27.08
N SER A 184 -13.78 4.40 26.60
CA SER A 184 -13.63 4.12 25.19
C SER A 184 -14.67 3.09 24.74
N PHE A 185 -15.34 3.35 23.63
CA PHE A 185 -16.24 2.38 23.02
C PHE A 185 -16.09 2.36 21.50
N ARG A 186 -16.47 1.23 20.89
CA ARG A 186 -16.34 1.00 19.45
C ARG A 186 -17.71 1.03 18.80
N ARG A 187 -17.78 1.58 17.60
CA ARG A 187 -18.98 1.54 16.77
C ARG A 187 -18.61 1.03 15.38
N THR A 188 -19.29 -0.03 14.97
CA THR A 188 -19.16 -0.64 13.66
C THR A 188 -20.34 -0.21 12.80
N TRP A 189 -20.06 0.27 11.60
CA TRP A 189 -21.05 0.50 10.56
C TRP A 189 -20.76 -0.43 9.37
N ALA A 190 -21.79 -1.07 8.84
CA ALA A 190 -21.72 -1.79 7.57
C ALA A 190 -21.76 -0.75 6.43
N HIS A 191 -20.60 -0.36 5.93
CA HIS A 191 -20.46 0.64 4.89
C HIS A 191 -19.24 0.31 4.05
N GLN A 192 -19.45 0.12 2.74
CA GLN A 192 -18.38 -0.22 1.82
C GLN A 192 -17.51 1.01 1.54
N VAL A 193 -16.23 0.91 1.89
CA VAL A 193 -15.23 1.93 1.61
C VAL A 193 -14.16 1.32 0.73
N ARG A 194 -13.97 1.92 -0.44
CA ARG A 194 -12.92 1.56 -1.38
C ARG A 194 -11.81 2.60 -1.33
N VAL A 195 -10.60 2.19 -1.01
CA VAL A 195 -9.42 3.05 -1.07
C VAL A 195 -8.63 2.73 -2.32
N VAL A 196 -8.56 3.68 -3.24
CA VAL A 196 -7.85 3.56 -4.51
C VAL A 196 -6.43 4.15 -4.40
N PRO A 197 -5.43 3.59 -5.12
CA PRO A 197 -4.11 4.21 -5.21
C PRO A 197 -4.22 5.67 -5.67
N ALA A 198 -3.34 6.56 -5.25
CA ALA A 198 -3.31 7.92 -5.78
C ALA A 198 -3.09 7.89 -7.31
N VAL A 199 -3.57 8.92 -8.02
CA VAL A 199 -3.21 9.06 -9.45
C VAL A 199 -1.73 9.43 -9.51
N GLY A 200 -0.92 8.53 -10.07
CA GLY A 200 0.51 8.77 -10.24
C GLY A 200 0.77 9.93 -11.18
N ARG A 201 1.91 10.60 -10.99
CA ARG A 201 2.50 11.48 -12.00
C ARG A 201 3.60 10.69 -12.67
N ALA A 202 3.53 10.48 -13.97
CA ALA A 202 4.64 9.94 -14.74
C ALA A 202 4.62 10.56 -16.12
N ASP A 203 5.81 10.81 -16.66
CA ASP A 203 5.96 11.20 -18.06
C ASP A 203 5.40 10.09 -18.97
N THR A 204 4.38 10.42 -19.75
CA THR A 204 3.63 9.48 -20.61
C THR A 204 4.48 8.89 -21.73
N THR A 205 5.65 9.48 -22.01
CA THR A 205 6.65 8.93 -22.95
C THR A 205 7.17 7.54 -22.55
N LEU A 206 7.01 7.16 -21.27
CA LEU A 206 7.35 5.84 -20.74
C LEU A 206 6.52 4.70 -21.35
N ALA A 207 5.24 4.89 -21.64
CA ALA A 207 4.42 3.82 -22.21
C ALA A 207 4.62 3.64 -23.73
N VAL A 208 4.96 4.75 -24.38
CA VAL A 208 4.98 4.87 -25.83
C VAL A 208 6.06 3.97 -26.44
N ARG A 209 7.27 3.87 -25.87
CA ARG A 209 8.39 3.19 -26.56
C ARG A 209 8.27 1.70 -26.89
N ARG A 210 7.39 0.90 -26.26
CA ARG A 210 7.10 -0.49 -26.73
C ARG A 210 5.81 -0.59 -27.52
N ALA A 211 4.81 0.23 -27.19
CA ALA A 211 3.57 0.34 -27.97
C ALA A 211 3.79 1.00 -29.34
N THR A 212 4.84 1.82 -29.45
CA THR A 212 5.30 2.53 -30.65
C THR A 212 6.74 2.15 -30.97
N SER A 213 7.03 0.85 -31.11
CA SER A 213 7.84 0.55 -32.29
C SER A 213 7.00 1.04 -33.47
N GLU A 214 7.22 2.28 -33.91
CA GLU A 214 7.11 2.64 -35.33
C GLU A 214 7.56 1.40 -36.10
N GLY A 215 6.78 0.94 -37.08
CA GLY A 215 6.96 -0.34 -37.76
C GLY A 215 8.37 -0.56 -38.30
N TRP A 216 9.30 -0.91 -37.40
CA TRP A 216 10.62 -1.37 -37.70
C TRP A 216 10.42 -2.82 -38.04
N SER A 217 10.38 -3.06 -39.35
CA SER A 217 10.45 -4.37 -39.94
C SER A 217 11.66 -5.07 -39.34
N HIS A 218 11.45 -6.03 -38.44
CA HIS A 218 12.54 -6.85 -37.96
C HIS A 218 13.06 -7.64 -39.18
N PRO A 219 14.37 -7.65 -39.49
CA PRO A 219 14.90 -8.35 -40.67
C PRO A 219 14.65 -9.87 -40.64
N SER A 220 14.27 -10.42 -39.48
CA SER A 220 13.87 -11.81 -39.30
C SER A 220 12.36 -12.03 -39.11
N GLY A 221 11.53 -10.99 -39.27
CA GLY A 221 10.07 -11.12 -39.23
C GLY A 221 9.58 -11.93 -40.44
N LYS A 222 8.70 -12.91 -40.22
CA LYS A 222 8.06 -13.60 -41.34
C LYS A 222 7.15 -12.58 -42.06
N PRO A 223 7.33 -12.36 -43.37
CA PRO A 223 6.44 -11.49 -44.12
C PRO A 223 5.04 -12.12 -44.13
N VAL A 224 4.06 -11.40 -43.59
CA VAL A 224 2.65 -11.78 -43.61
C VAL A 224 1.89 -10.59 -44.21
N GLY A 225 1.32 -10.77 -45.40
CA GLY A 225 0.63 -9.74 -46.20
C GLY A 225 0.45 -10.17 -47.66
N GLU A 226 -0.43 -9.49 -48.40
CA GLU A 226 -0.67 -9.74 -49.83
C GLU A 226 0.13 -8.74 -50.69
N LEU A 227 0.74 -9.20 -51.78
CA LEU A 227 1.66 -8.41 -52.61
C LEU A 227 0.88 -7.49 -53.58
N VAL A 228 0.46 -6.29 -53.15
CA VAL A 228 -0.46 -5.49 -54.00
C VAL A 228 0.09 -4.12 -54.46
N GLU A 229 1.08 -3.53 -53.82
CA GLU A 229 1.56 -2.20 -54.25
C GLU A 229 2.63 -2.29 -55.36
N MET A 230 2.30 -1.77 -56.54
CA MET A 230 3.20 -1.71 -57.71
C MET A 230 3.73 -0.30 -57.89
N ARG A 231 5.06 -0.13 -57.82
CA ARG A 231 5.72 1.15 -58.15
C ARG A 231 6.68 1.02 -59.32
N ARG A 232 7.12 2.15 -59.88
CA ARG A 232 8.16 2.17 -60.92
C ARG A 232 9.51 1.76 -60.32
N TYR A 233 10.28 0.98 -61.07
CA TYR A 233 11.63 0.58 -60.71
C TYR A 233 12.52 1.81 -60.51
N THR A 234 13.28 1.79 -59.42
CA THR A 234 14.34 2.76 -59.13
C THR A 234 15.67 2.02 -59.06
N TYR A 235 16.75 2.72 -59.43
CA TYR A 235 18.10 2.15 -59.36
C TYR A 235 18.42 1.68 -57.93
N GLY A 236 18.70 0.38 -57.76
CA GLY A 236 18.93 -0.26 -56.46
C GLY A 236 17.87 -1.29 -56.06
N ASP A 237 16.73 -1.35 -56.77
CA ASP A 237 15.70 -2.35 -56.48
C ASP A 237 16.13 -3.77 -56.90
N PRO A 238 15.82 -4.80 -56.12
CA PRO A 238 16.17 -6.17 -56.46
C PRO A 238 15.35 -6.66 -57.66
N MET A 239 16.04 -7.13 -58.71
CA MET A 239 15.40 -7.61 -59.95
C MET A 239 14.40 -8.76 -59.75
N ARG A 240 14.50 -9.50 -58.64
CA ARG A 240 13.56 -10.56 -58.27
C ARG A 240 12.13 -10.04 -58.05
N LEU A 241 11.97 -8.77 -57.69
CA LEU A 241 10.67 -8.15 -57.42
C LEU A 241 10.05 -7.48 -58.65
N VAL A 242 10.73 -7.53 -59.82
CA VAL A 242 10.24 -6.94 -61.07
C VAL A 242 9.09 -7.76 -61.65
N VAL A 243 8.02 -7.08 -62.05
CA VAL A 243 6.86 -7.71 -62.71
C VAL A 243 7.10 -7.78 -64.21
N TRP A 244 7.76 -8.86 -64.65
CA TRP A 244 8.08 -9.09 -66.06
C TRP A 244 6.84 -9.10 -66.98
N LYS A 245 5.67 -9.52 -66.46
CA LYS A 245 4.41 -9.50 -67.21
C LYS A 245 3.98 -8.09 -67.63
N THR A 246 4.14 -7.09 -66.76
CA THR A 246 3.80 -5.69 -67.07
C THR A 246 4.84 -5.10 -68.04
N PHE A 247 6.12 -5.43 -67.84
CA PHE A 247 7.18 -5.01 -68.76
C PHE A 247 6.97 -5.56 -70.17
N ALA A 248 6.55 -6.81 -70.32
CA ALA A 248 6.28 -7.42 -71.63
C ALA A 248 5.13 -6.73 -72.38
N ARG A 249 4.17 -6.14 -71.67
CA ARG A 249 3.01 -5.45 -72.25
C ARG A 249 3.31 -4.00 -72.58
N ASP A 250 3.82 -3.24 -71.61
CA ASP A 250 3.87 -1.77 -71.66
C ASP A 250 5.30 -1.20 -71.60
N ARG A 251 6.32 -2.07 -71.55
CA ARG A 251 7.76 -1.74 -71.37
C ARG A 251 8.09 -0.85 -70.16
N ASN A 252 7.15 -0.70 -69.24
CA ASN A 252 7.37 -0.04 -67.97
C ASN A 252 7.83 -1.05 -66.93
N LEU A 253 9.04 -0.83 -66.41
CA LEU A 253 9.63 -1.69 -65.39
C LEU A 253 9.01 -1.33 -64.03
N MET A 254 8.11 -2.19 -63.56
CA MET A 254 7.44 -2.05 -62.27
C MET A 254 7.97 -3.08 -61.28
N VAL A 255 8.08 -2.69 -60.02
CA VAL A 255 8.52 -3.51 -58.90
C VAL A 255 7.35 -3.69 -57.95
N ARG A 256 7.16 -4.92 -57.48
CA ARG A 256 6.27 -5.23 -56.35
C ARG A 256 6.97 -4.77 -55.08
N GLU A 257 6.45 -3.74 -54.44
CA GLU A 257 6.87 -3.40 -53.10
C GLU A 257 6.18 -4.37 -52.14
N PRO A 258 6.91 -5.06 -51.25
CA PRO A 258 6.24 -5.79 -50.18
C PRO A 258 5.42 -4.78 -49.38
N GLU A 259 4.14 -5.06 -49.16
CA GLU A 259 3.33 -4.30 -48.21
C GLU A 259 4.13 -4.19 -46.91
N ARG A 260 4.30 -2.97 -46.38
CA ARG A 260 4.94 -2.79 -45.07
C ARG A 260 4.17 -3.64 -44.08
N ALA A 261 4.82 -4.66 -43.55
CA ALA A 261 4.26 -5.50 -42.50
C ALA A 261 4.02 -4.61 -41.27
N ILE A 262 2.80 -4.06 -41.15
CA ILE A 262 2.31 -3.52 -39.90
C ILE A 262 2.05 -4.75 -39.04
N ALA A 263 3.06 -5.15 -38.28
CA ALA A 263 2.84 -6.16 -37.25
C ALA A 263 1.65 -5.67 -36.40
N PRO A 264 0.61 -6.50 -36.20
CA PRO A 264 -0.43 -6.21 -35.23
C PRO A 264 0.26 -5.82 -33.93
N ARG A 265 -0.12 -4.68 -33.35
CA ARG A 265 0.44 -4.22 -32.07
C ARG A 265 0.31 -5.38 -31.09
N PRO A 266 1.41 -6.00 -30.61
CA PRO A 266 1.27 -7.12 -29.70
C PRO A 266 0.56 -6.59 -28.45
N ALA A 267 -0.59 -7.19 -28.15
CA ALA A 267 -1.33 -7.00 -26.91
C ALA A 267 -0.36 -6.99 -25.72
N MET A 268 -0.19 -5.84 -25.04
CA MET A 268 0.73 -5.78 -23.92
C MET A 268 0.17 -6.59 -22.75
N VAL A 269 1.05 -7.32 -22.08
CA VAL A 269 0.69 -8.09 -20.88
C VAL A 269 1.19 -7.31 -19.68
N GLY A 270 0.31 -6.87 -18.81
CA GLY A 270 0.63 -6.19 -17.56
C GLY A 270 0.56 -7.14 -16.38
N PHE A 271 1.52 -7.06 -15.46
CA PHE A 271 1.45 -7.72 -14.17
C PHE A 271 1.77 -6.76 -13.04
N PHE A 272 0.97 -6.76 -11.98
CA PHE A 272 1.24 -5.99 -10.77
C PHE A 272 1.69 -6.92 -9.63
N VAL A 273 2.89 -6.66 -9.11
CA VAL A 273 3.48 -7.37 -7.97
C VAL A 273 3.05 -6.68 -6.69
N ALA A 274 2.38 -7.41 -5.81
CA ALA A 274 2.02 -6.93 -4.47
C ALA A 274 3.11 -7.30 -3.47
N ALA A 275 3.64 -6.31 -2.77
CA ALA A 275 4.69 -6.48 -1.76
C ALA A 275 4.77 -5.24 -0.86
N GLU A 276 5.66 -5.24 0.12
CA GLU A 276 5.90 -4.07 0.97
C GLU A 276 6.40 -2.89 0.14
N GLY A 277 5.92 -1.68 0.42
CA GLY A 277 6.29 -0.47 -0.32
C GLY A 277 5.77 -0.42 -1.77
N ASP A 278 4.72 -1.17 -2.11
CA ASP A 278 4.16 -1.26 -3.47
C ASP A 278 3.18 -0.12 -3.85
N GLU A 279 2.83 0.78 -2.92
CA GLU A 279 1.86 1.84 -3.20
C GLU A 279 2.28 2.82 -4.30
N PRO A 280 3.55 3.25 -4.39
CA PRO A 280 4.00 4.07 -5.51
C PRO A 280 3.82 3.34 -6.85
N SER A 281 4.11 2.05 -6.90
CA SER A 281 3.95 1.23 -8.11
C SER A 281 2.48 1.02 -8.46
N ALA A 282 1.59 0.93 -7.46
CA ALA A 282 0.15 0.86 -7.66
C ALA A 282 -0.40 2.17 -8.27
N CYS A 283 0.16 3.32 -7.88
CA CYS A 283 -0.18 4.62 -8.47
C CYS A 283 0.21 4.68 -9.96
N THR A 284 1.38 4.14 -10.32
CA THR A 284 1.82 4.05 -11.71
C THR A 284 1.00 3.05 -12.52
N ALA A 285 0.68 1.88 -11.96
CA ALA A 285 -0.19 0.90 -12.61
C ALA A 285 -1.57 1.50 -12.88
N ARG A 286 -2.15 2.21 -11.91
CA ARG A 286 -3.40 2.97 -12.07
C ARG A 286 -3.30 3.97 -13.22
N LEU A 287 -2.23 4.76 -13.27
CA LEU A 287 -2.00 5.74 -14.35
C LEU A 287 -1.99 5.05 -15.73
N PHE A 288 -1.29 3.92 -15.86
CA PHE A 288 -1.19 3.17 -17.11
C PHE A 288 -2.55 2.61 -17.56
N LEU A 289 -3.36 2.13 -16.62
CA LEU A 289 -4.70 1.60 -16.89
C LEU A 289 -5.69 2.72 -17.27
N GLU A 290 -5.71 3.81 -16.52
CA GLU A 290 -6.64 4.93 -16.75
C GLU A 290 -6.34 5.69 -18.05
N GLN A 291 -5.06 5.83 -18.40
CA GLN A 291 -4.63 6.53 -19.63
C GLN A 291 -4.56 5.60 -20.85
N GLY A 292 -4.93 4.32 -20.73
CA GLY A 292 -4.91 3.36 -21.85
C GLY A 292 -3.50 3.11 -22.41
N LEU A 293 -2.47 3.31 -21.58
CA LEU A 293 -1.06 3.19 -21.98
C LEU A 293 -0.63 1.76 -22.28
N LEU A 294 -1.40 0.76 -21.82
CA LEU A 294 -1.19 -0.64 -22.16
C LEU A 294 -1.67 -1.02 -23.58
N GLY A 295 -2.35 -0.09 -24.28
CA GLY A 295 -2.99 -0.36 -25.56
C GLY A 295 -4.42 -0.90 -25.40
N GLN A 296 -5.12 -1.11 -26.51
CA GLN A 296 -6.54 -1.50 -26.51
C GLN A 296 -6.74 -3.00 -26.22
N ASP A 297 -5.82 -3.86 -26.65
CA ASP A 297 -5.93 -5.33 -26.52
C ASP A 297 -5.13 -5.90 -25.35
N PHE A 298 -4.89 -5.11 -24.31
CA PHE A 298 -4.04 -5.53 -23.20
C PHE A 298 -4.63 -6.70 -22.39
N VAL A 299 -3.75 -7.42 -21.69
CA VAL A 299 -4.13 -8.42 -20.68
C VAL A 299 -3.40 -8.06 -19.39
N PHE A 300 -4.13 -7.93 -18.28
CA PHE A 300 -3.59 -7.52 -17.01
C PHE A 300 -3.92 -8.52 -15.91
N ALA A 301 -2.98 -8.75 -14.99
CA ALA A 301 -3.24 -9.45 -13.74
C ALA A 301 -2.47 -8.81 -12.58
N ALA A 302 -2.95 -9.00 -11.35
CA ALA A 302 -2.22 -8.65 -10.14
C ALA A 302 -2.00 -9.88 -9.26
N ASP A 303 -1.08 -9.81 -8.30
CA ASP A 303 -0.98 -10.83 -7.26
C ASP A 303 -2.31 -11.01 -6.53
N GLY A 304 -2.71 -12.27 -6.32
CA GLY A 304 -4.01 -12.62 -5.75
C GLY A 304 -5.19 -12.55 -6.73
N ALA A 305 -4.99 -12.14 -7.98
CA ALA A 305 -6.05 -12.15 -8.97
C ALA A 305 -6.40 -13.57 -9.40
N PRO A 306 -7.71 -13.93 -9.50
CA PRO A 306 -8.12 -15.27 -9.90
C PRO A 306 -7.89 -15.53 -11.38
N ARG A 307 -8.01 -14.51 -12.23
CA ARG A 307 -7.82 -14.59 -13.69
C ARG A 307 -7.30 -13.27 -14.26
N PRO A 308 -6.55 -13.30 -15.36
CA PRO A 308 -6.22 -12.09 -16.12
C PRO A 308 -7.47 -11.45 -16.71
N THR A 309 -7.46 -10.13 -16.87
CA THR A 309 -8.56 -9.34 -17.45
C THR A 309 -8.04 -8.39 -18.54
N SER A 310 -8.92 -7.99 -19.44
CA SER A 310 -8.68 -6.95 -20.46
C SER A 310 -9.47 -5.67 -20.19
N ASN A 311 -10.19 -5.58 -19.07
CA ASN A 311 -10.95 -4.40 -18.69
C ASN A 311 -10.15 -3.55 -17.68
N ALA A 312 -9.94 -2.27 -18.00
CA ALA A 312 -9.17 -1.35 -17.15
C ALA A 312 -9.77 -1.16 -15.75
N ALA A 313 -11.10 -1.12 -15.63
CA ALA A 313 -11.78 -0.96 -14.35
C ALA A 313 -11.62 -2.22 -13.47
N GLU A 314 -11.73 -3.40 -14.08
CA GLU A 314 -11.50 -4.68 -13.39
C GLU A 314 -10.02 -4.86 -13.02
N ALA A 315 -9.10 -4.47 -13.91
CA ALA A 315 -7.66 -4.48 -13.64
C ALA A 315 -7.30 -3.59 -12.44
N LEU A 316 -7.89 -2.39 -12.35
CA LEU A 316 -7.71 -1.51 -11.19
C LEU A 316 -8.26 -2.14 -9.90
N GLU A 317 -9.40 -2.84 -9.98
CA GLU A 317 -9.94 -3.58 -8.84
C GLU A 317 -9.02 -4.73 -8.39
N GLN A 318 -8.38 -5.42 -9.34
CA GLN A 318 -7.34 -6.42 -9.02
C GLN A 318 -6.14 -5.77 -8.31
N VAL A 319 -5.69 -4.59 -8.75
CA VAL A 319 -4.62 -3.83 -8.05
C VAL A 319 -5.04 -3.47 -6.63
N ILE A 320 -6.27 -3.02 -6.41
CA ILE A 320 -6.79 -2.67 -5.07
C ILE A 320 -6.80 -3.90 -4.16
N ARG A 321 -7.29 -5.04 -4.64
CA ARG A 321 -7.39 -6.31 -3.87
C ARG A 321 -6.04 -7.00 -3.66
N SER A 322 -5.07 -6.75 -4.53
CA SER A 322 -3.73 -7.35 -4.43
C SER A 322 -3.02 -7.01 -3.11
N ARG A 323 -3.42 -5.93 -2.43
CA ARG A 323 -2.89 -5.57 -1.12
C ARG A 323 -3.02 -6.69 -0.08
N ALA A 324 -4.15 -7.42 -0.09
CA ALA A 324 -4.36 -8.56 0.81
C ALA A 324 -3.43 -9.75 0.51
N HIS A 325 -2.69 -9.69 -0.60
CA HIS A 325 -1.80 -10.73 -1.11
C HIS A 325 -0.35 -10.25 -1.19
N ARG A 326 0.05 -9.23 -0.40
CA ARG A 326 1.45 -8.76 -0.32
C ARG A 326 2.43 -9.86 0.10
N ASP A 327 1.97 -10.88 0.81
CA ASP A 327 2.79 -12.04 1.18
C ASP A 327 3.12 -12.94 -0.03
N ALA A 328 2.39 -12.81 -1.13
CA ALA A 328 2.62 -13.59 -2.35
C ALA A 328 3.86 -13.13 -3.12
N GLN A 329 4.21 -11.84 -3.05
CA GLN A 329 5.43 -11.26 -3.60
C GLN A 329 5.79 -11.77 -5.02
N GLY A 330 4.86 -11.67 -5.96
CA GLY A 330 5.08 -12.06 -7.35
C GLY A 330 4.84 -13.55 -7.66
N ALA A 331 4.37 -14.36 -6.72
CA ALA A 331 4.02 -15.76 -6.97
C ALA A 331 2.99 -15.95 -8.10
N GLY A 332 2.11 -14.96 -8.33
CA GLY A 332 1.12 -14.99 -9.40
C GLY A 332 1.72 -14.92 -10.81
N LEU A 333 2.96 -14.42 -10.95
CA LEU A 333 3.60 -14.18 -12.25
C LEU A 333 3.80 -15.47 -13.04
N ALA A 334 4.19 -16.56 -12.36
CA ALA A 334 4.34 -17.87 -12.99
C ALA A 334 3.00 -18.50 -13.41
N GLY A 335 1.90 -18.10 -12.76
CA GLY A 335 0.53 -18.47 -13.15
C GLY A 335 0.10 -17.71 -14.41
N LEU A 336 0.36 -16.39 -14.44
CA LEU A 336 0.09 -15.55 -15.61
C LEU A 336 0.81 -16.08 -16.86
N ALA A 337 2.10 -16.39 -16.75
CA ALA A 337 2.90 -16.90 -17.86
C ALA A 337 2.41 -18.25 -18.43
N ARG A 338 1.58 -18.99 -17.66
CA ARG A 338 0.91 -20.22 -18.12
C ARG A 338 -0.48 -19.94 -18.70
N ALA A 339 -1.16 -18.91 -18.23
CA ALA A 339 -2.51 -18.56 -18.64
C ALA A 339 -2.56 -17.75 -19.95
N VAL A 340 -1.47 -17.07 -20.30
CA VAL A 340 -1.37 -16.22 -21.49
C VAL A 340 -0.54 -16.90 -22.58
N ASP A 341 -0.94 -16.72 -23.84
CA ASP A 341 -0.18 -17.20 -25.00
C ASP A 341 1.25 -16.67 -25.00
N ARG A 342 2.21 -17.54 -25.31
CA ARG A 342 3.63 -17.19 -25.31
C ARG A 342 3.97 -16.02 -26.23
N SER A 343 3.26 -15.85 -27.35
CA SER A 343 3.46 -14.75 -28.30
C SER A 343 3.11 -13.38 -27.73
N ARG A 344 2.24 -13.29 -26.71
CA ARG A 344 1.89 -12.02 -26.06
C ARG A 344 2.89 -11.64 -24.96
N LEU A 345 3.61 -12.62 -24.42
CA LEU A 345 4.59 -12.40 -23.35
C LEU A 345 5.85 -11.65 -23.82
N ASP A 346 6.02 -11.46 -25.12
CA ASP A 346 7.04 -10.61 -25.74
C ASP A 346 6.97 -9.16 -25.25
N SER A 347 5.75 -8.69 -24.92
CA SER A 347 5.46 -7.34 -24.42
C SER A 347 5.00 -7.35 -22.96
N LEU A 348 5.67 -8.15 -22.11
CA LEU A 348 5.39 -8.19 -20.67
C LEU A 348 5.91 -6.93 -19.97
N VAL A 349 5.03 -6.25 -19.24
CA VAL A 349 5.29 -5.11 -18.36
C VAL A 349 4.96 -5.51 -16.92
N ILE A 350 5.91 -5.37 -16.01
CA ILE A 350 5.77 -5.74 -14.61
C ILE A 350 5.89 -4.46 -13.77
N PHE A 351 4.84 -4.14 -13.02
CA PHE A 351 4.87 -3.08 -12.01
C PHE A 351 5.30 -3.68 -10.69
N ALA A 352 6.46 -3.28 -10.18
CA ALA A 352 7.09 -3.87 -9.00
C ALA A 352 7.48 -2.80 -7.97
N PRO A 353 7.49 -3.12 -6.66
CA PRO A 353 7.85 -2.17 -5.61
C PRO A 353 9.33 -1.77 -5.67
N GLY A 354 9.68 -0.63 -5.09
CA GLY A 354 11.07 -0.19 -4.92
C GLY A 354 11.81 -0.80 -3.73
N VAL A 355 11.22 -1.78 -3.03
CA VAL A 355 11.79 -2.45 -1.86
C VAL A 355 12.24 -3.85 -2.26
N ASP A 356 13.43 -4.27 -1.82
CA ASP A 356 13.97 -5.60 -2.18
C ASP A 356 13.16 -6.71 -1.50
N GLY A 357 13.04 -7.85 -2.18
CA GLY A 357 12.31 -8.99 -1.64
C GLY A 357 12.22 -10.18 -2.62
N PRO A 358 11.63 -11.31 -2.16
CA PRO A 358 11.37 -12.52 -2.95
C PRO A 358 10.77 -12.30 -4.36
N TRP A 359 10.06 -11.20 -4.58
CA TRP A 359 9.53 -10.86 -5.89
C TRP A 359 10.61 -10.67 -6.96
N VAL A 360 11.81 -10.21 -6.59
CA VAL A 360 12.94 -10.07 -7.52
C VAL A 360 13.28 -11.45 -8.09
N ASP A 361 13.36 -12.47 -7.25
CA ASP A 361 13.63 -13.84 -7.67
C ASP A 361 12.50 -14.42 -8.53
N ALA A 362 11.24 -14.06 -8.24
CA ALA A 362 10.10 -14.44 -9.08
C ALA A 362 10.20 -13.83 -10.50
N VAL A 363 10.57 -12.56 -10.60
CA VAL A 363 10.81 -11.88 -11.90
C VAL A 363 11.97 -12.52 -12.65
N LEU A 364 13.09 -12.79 -11.96
CA LEU A 364 14.25 -13.46 -12.55
C LEU A 364 13.93 -14.88 -13.05
N ALA A 365 13.12 -15.64 -12.29
CA ALA A 365 12.69 -16.98 -12.69
C ALA A 365 11.83 -16.95 -13.95
N VAL A 366 10.97 -15.93 -14.11
CA VAL A 366 10.14 -15.76 -15.30
C VAL A 366 10.95 -15.25 -16.48
N ARG A 367 11.88 -14.30 -16.27
CA ARG A 367 12.82 -13.81 -17.30
C ARG A 367 13.53 -14.95 -18.03
N ARG A 368 13.95 -16.01 -17.32
CA ARG A 368 14.62 -17.19 -17.88
C ARG A 368 13.76 -17.99 -18.86
N ARG A 369 12.43 -17.83 -18.80
CA ARG A 369 11.46 -18.54 -19.64
C ARG A 369 10.94 -17.70 -20.79
N LEU A 370 11.24 -16.40 -20.81
CA LEU A 370 10.75 -15.46 -21.81
C LEU A 370 11.74 -15.31 -22.98
N PRO A 371 11.26 -15.20 -24.22
CA PRO A 371 12.10 -14.99 -25.39
C PRO A 371 12.73 -13.58 -25.38
N LEU A 372 11.97 -12.57 -24.93
CA LEU A 372 12.41 -11.19 -24.79
C LEU A 372 12.45 -10.76 -23.32
N PRO A 373 13.32 -9.81 -22.95
CA PRO A 373 13.39 -9.32 -21.59
C PRO A 373 12.10 -8.55 -21.23
N PRO A 374 11.48 -8.84 -20.07
CA PRO A 374 10.32 -8.08 -19.61
C PRO A 374 10.73 -6.65 -19.27
N MET A 375 9.77 -5.73 -19.35
CA MET A 375 9.95 -4.37 -18.85
C MET A 375 9.52 -4.36 -17.40
N VAL A 376 10.41 -3.95 -16.49
CA VAL A 376 10.07 -3.75 -15.08
C VAL A 376 9.99 -2.25 -14.81
N VAL A 377 8.82 -1.81 -14.35
CA VAL A 377 8.58 -0.44 -13.93
C VAL A 377 8.62 -0.41 -12.41
N LEU A 378 9.68 0.20 -11.88
CA LEU A 378 9.84 0.47 -10.45
C LEU A 378 9.41 1.89 -10.17
N THR A 379 8.52 2.07 -9.22
CA THR A 379 8.16 3.41 -8.75
C THR A 379 8.67 3.59 -7.34
N VAL A 380 9.44 4.66 -7.14
CA VAL A 380 10.05 4.99 -5.85
C VAL A 380 9.46 6.28 -5.30
N ASP A 381 9.45 6.37 -3.98
CA ASP A 381 9.03 7.55 -3.23
C ASP A 381 10.19 8.05 -2.35
N GLY A 382 10.08 9.29 -1.89
CA GLY A 382 11.08 9.95 -1.05
C GLY A 382 11.63 11.25 -1.65
N ARG A 383 12.60 11.85 -0.96
CA ARG A 383 13.27 13.06 -1.47
C ARG A 383 14.56 12.64 -2.18
N LEU A 384 14.65 12.95 -3.47
CA LEU A 384 15.94 12.91 -4.18
C LEU A 384 16.84 13.98 -3.56
N ALA A 385 18.09 13.61 -3.25
CA ALA A 385 19.08 14.53 -2.70
C ALA A 385 19.50 15.54 -3.77
N THR A 386 18.74 16.63 -3.93
CA THR A 386 19.00 17.61 -5.00
C THR A 386 19.23 19.04 -4.52
N GLU A 387 19.27 19.30 -3.21
CA GLU A 387 19.70 20.62 -2.72
C GLU A 387 20.90 20.52 -1.76
N PRO A 388 22.06 21.13 -2.11
CA PRO A 388 23.20 21.17 -1.22
C PRO A 388 22.85 21.98 0.04
N ARG A 389 22.62 21.27 1.16
CA ARG A 389 22.38 21.92 2.45
C ARG A 389 23.63 22.65 2.93
N THR A 390 23.47 23.93 3.26
CA THR A 390 24.51 24.72 3.93
C THR A 390 24.89 24.09 5.28
N ARG A 391 26.12 24.32 5.75
CA ARG A 391 26.60 23.77 7.04
C ARG A 391 25.71 24.15 8.22
N LEU A 392 25.13 25.35 8.20
CA LEU A 392 24.18 25.83 9.20
C LEU A 392 22.84 25.07 9.15
N GLN A 393 22.32 24.77 7.96
CA GLN A 393 21.10 23.97 7.83
C GLN A 393 21.27 22.54 8.33
N ARG A 394 22.44 21.93 8.11
CA ARG A 394 22.75 20.60 8.66
C ARG A 394 22.81 20.57 10.18
N TRP A 395 23.31 21.65 10.79
CA TRP A 395 23.45 21.75 12.24
C TRP A 395 22.13 22.14 12.94
N LEU A 396 21.29 22.99 12.33
CA LEU A 396 20.00 23.40 12.90
C LEU A 396 18.86 22.39 12.71
N TRP A 397 18.89 21.61 11.62
CA TRP A 397 17.86 20.61 11.30
C TRP A 397 18.41 19.18 11.43
N GLU A 398 19.01 18.88 12.58
CA GLU A 398 19.48 17.54 12.92
C GLU A 398 18.29 16.63 13.30
N ARG A 399 17.49 16.29 12.28
CA ARG A 399 16.77 15.02 12.15
C ARG A 399 16.81 14.68 10.68
N ASP A 400 17.75 13.82 10.29
CA ASP A 400 17.63 13.13 9.02
C ASP A 400 16.33 12.31 9.10
N GLU A 401 15.27 12.80 8.46
CA GLU A 401 14.20 11.93 7.98
C GLU A 401 14.90 10.96 7.03
N GLY A 402 15.30 9.80 7.55
CA GLY A 402 16.15 8.85 6.83
C GLY A 402 15.63 8.58 5.42
N THR A 403 16.56 8.31 4.50
CA THR A 403 16.25 7.97 3.10
C THR A 403 15.10 6.97 3.05
N HIS A 404 14.05 7.33 2.31
CA HIS A 404 12.85 6.50 2.19
C HIS A 404 13.26 5.08 1.75
N PRO A 405 12.69 4.01 2.34
CA PRO A 405 13.14 2.63 2.11
C PRO A 405 13.18 2.25 0.62
N THR A 406 12.23 2.74 -0.18
CA THR A 406 12.22 2.51 -1.64
C THR A 406 13.40 3.11 -2.39
N LEU A 407 14.03 4.18 -1.88
CA LEU A 407 15.24 4.78 -2.48
C LEU A 407 16.51 4.11 -1.97
N ARG A 408 16.50 3.65 -0.72
CA ARG A 408 17.63 2.97 -0.09
C ARG A 408 17.94 1.62 -0.75
N ASP A 409 16.91 0.83 -1.03
CA ASP A 409 17.10 -0.52 -1.58
C ASP A 409 17.24 -0.53 -3.12
N LEU A 410 16.86 0.57 -3.77
CA LEU A 410 16.82 0.71 -5.23
C LEU A 410 18.13 0.29 -5.93
N PRO A 411 19.35 0.71 -5.50
CA PRO A 411 20.57 0.32 -6.19
C PRO A 411 20.79 -1.19 -6.23
N SER A 412 20.48 -1.88 -5.13
CA SER A 412 20.65 -3.34 -5.04
C SER A 412 19.69 -4.09 -5.98
N ILE A 413 18.45 -3.62 -6.08
CA ILE A 413 17.43 -4.16 -6.99
C ILE A 413 17.83 -3.88 -8.43
N TYR A 414 18.31 -2.66 -8.70
CA TYR A 414 18.76 -2.23 -10.02
C TYR A 414 19.88 -3.15 -10.53
N ASP A 415 20.89 -3.42 -9.71
CA ASP A 415 22.04 -4.28 -10.06
C ASP A 415 21.60 -5.72 -10.36
N ARG A 416 20.73 -6.30 -9.52
CA ARG A 416 20.22 -7.67 -9.71
C ARG A 416 19.40 -7.83 -10.99
N LEU A 417 18.57 -6.85 -11.33
CA LEU A 417 17.72 -6.89 -12.52
C LEU A 417 18.51 -6.55 -13.79
N GLU A 418 19.43 -5.61 -13.72
CA GLU A 418 20.32 -5.25 -14.85
C GLU A 418 21.24 -6.41 -15.21
N ALA A 419 21.81 -7.12 -14.22
CA ALA A 419 22.63 -8.32 -14.44
C ALA A 419 21.87 -9.44 -15.18
N ALA A 420 20.55 -9.47 -15.06
CA ALA A 420 19.68 -10.41 -15.77
C ALA A 420 19.13 -9.88 -17.11
N GLN A 421 19.66 -8.75 -17.58
CA GLN A 421 19.28 -8.08 -18.82
C GLN A 421 17.79 -7.73 -18.90
N VAL A 422 17.20 -7.28 -17.79
CA VAL A 422 15.81 -6.81 -17.73
C VAL A 422 15.74 -5.34 -18.19
N ASP A 423 14.70 -4.94 -18.94
CA ASP A 423 14.49 -3.52 -19.31
C ASP A 423 13.90 -2.78 -18.09
N LEU A 424 14.76 -2.09 -17.35
CA LEU A 424 14.40 -1.44 -16.10
C LEU A 424 14.04 0.03 -16.29
N ARG A 425 12.92 0.44 -15.69
CA ARG A 425 12.45 1.81 -15.71
C ARG A 425 12.06 2.26 -14.31
N VAL A 426 12.84 3.20 -13.78
CA VAL A 426 12.59 3.75 -12.45
C VAL A 426 11.87 5.08 -12.58
N ILE A 427 10.75 5.24 -11.89
CA ILE A 427 9.93 6.45 -11.87
C ILE A 427 9.93 7.01 -10.45
N HIS A 428 10.27 8.28 -10.30
CA HIS A 428 10.16 8.97 -9.04
C HIS A 428 8.76 9.59 -8.91
N ARG A 429 7.92 9.05 -8.01
CA ARG A 429 6.50 9.42 -7.90
C ARG A 429 6.27 10.92 -7.62
N PRO A 430 6.98 11.59 -6.70
CA PRO A 430 6.74 13.00 -6.42
C PRO A 430 7.04 13.93 -7.61
N SER A 431 8.11 13.67 -8.37
CA SER A 431 8.51 14.50 -9.51
C SER A 431 7.90 14.05 -10.83
N GLY A 432 7.42 12.80 -10.92
CA GLY A 432 6.96 12.15 -12.14
C GLY A 432 8.04 11.92 -13.19
N ARG A 433 9.30 12.14 -12.85
CA ARG A 433 10.44 11.95 -13.76
C ARG A 433 10.94 10.51 -13.73
N ARG A 434 11.46 10.06 -14.86
CA ARG A 434 12.27 8.84 -14.94
C ARG A 434 13.64 9.11 -14.31
N LEU A 435 14.08 8.20 -13.44
CA LEU A 435 15.46 8.21 -12.95
C LEU A 435 16.37 7.47 -13.93
N GLY A 436 17.47 8.09 -14.30
CA GLY A 436 18.53 7.48 -15.10
C GLY A 436 19.53 6.68 -14.25
N ALA A 437 20.37 5.87 -14.89
CA ALA A 437 21.40 5.08 -14.20
C ALA A 437 22.32 5.96 -13.34
N ALA A 438 22.74 7.13 -13.83
CA ALA A 438 23.57 8.08 -13.08
C ALA A 438 22.90 8.61 -11.80
N GLU A 439 21.57 8.80 -11.81
CA GLU A 439 20.83 9.22 -10.62
C GLU A 439 20.68 8.08 -9.61
N VAL A 440 20.55 6.84 -10.09
CA VAL A 440 20.57 5.63 -9.24
C VAL A 440 21.96 5.41 -8.63
N ASP A 441 23.03 5.61 -9.41
CA ASP A 441 24.41 5.53 -8.93
C ASP A 441 24.70 6.57 -7.84
N ALA A 442 24.15 7.79 -7.98
CA ALA A 442 24.27 8.84 -6.96
C ALA A 442 23.65 8.44 -5.61
N LEU A 443 22.61 7.59 -5.60
CA LEU A 443 21.99 7.08 -4.37
C LEU A 443 22.87 6.05 -3.64
N ARG A 444 23.91 5.50 -4.28
CA ARG A 444 24.85 4.58 -3.62
C ARG A 444 25.79 5.28 -2.64
N GLY A 445 26.00 6.59 -2.82
CA GLY A 445 26.94 7.39 -2.03
C GLY A 445 26.29 8.29 -0.97
N ALA A 446 24.96 8.24 -0.86
CA ALA A 446 24.15 8.97 0.13
C ALA A 446 23.71 8.02 1.24
#